data_AF-A0AAN5BNH9-F1
#
_entry.id   AF-A0AAN5BNH9-F1
#
_cell.length_a   1.000
_cell.length_b   1.000
_cell.length_c   1.000
_cell.angle_alpha   90.00
_cell.angle_beta   90.00
_cell.angle_gamma   90.00
#
_symmetry.space_group_name_H-M   'P 1'
#
loop_
_entity.id
_entity.type
_entity.pdbx_description
1 polymer ?
#
loop_
_entity_poly.entity_id
_entity_poly.type
_entity_poly.pdbx_seq_one_letter_code
_entity_poly.pdbx_strand_id
1 'polypeptide(L)'
;MASNEYPITLTTFPRLGTKDDYIQPYYPPSGAALRSQFVPDEIANPHIRFPTLAGNIRSRRGRKVELNVPVFKDTNTPEPFNDPTVNYDLHNWPEDDDVRNGAAKEGHVYMDAMAFGMGSCCLQITFQAKNMTEGRKLYDQLSPLGPILLALTAATPIYKGFLVDTDVRWNQIGNASRYASNSTYLSQDPRLRKEYLDPDLIVDEEIKKRLIDGGMDELLATHFAHLFIRDPLVIFSEDLEELDLNKADHFENLQSTNWQHMRFKPPPPEKDDIGWRVEFRSMEIQMTDFENAAFSIFIVLVTRAILSFDLNFYIPIQRTTENMETAHARNAVLDRKFYFRKDPFSPRARRPHPQSSTNGEVSSATSSAVNTPPPSPPLKPVESEYELMTISDIINGSADGSFPGLIPLVESYLNSVNVDVETRCFLATYLDLIRKRANGTLWTGARWIREYVASHPAYKHDSVVSEEICYDLVKAVEEMSVKEGKHGSVGWELLRGKNTKSSTPTWFTTPLIFDLNGAHTAAILPNSYTFTSGSQIRSSISSCTFAICSTKTPIVQKRGTIGGGGQSDIPPARMQYFSKSADDFAFNAARKPCMTVMMASSSGDGGEHIGVMGRGSGDNIVHHTLQIRLNNGYMTRG
;
A
#
# COMPACT_ATOMS: atom_id res chain seq x y z
N MET A 1 -25.32 2.39 -10.78
CA MET A 1 -24.41 2.26 -11.93
C MET A 1 -25.19 1.77 -13.14
N ALA A 2 -24.92 2.32 -14.32
CA ALA A 2 -25.45 1.81 -15.58
C ALA A 2 -24.82 0.46 -15.95
N SER A 3 -25.40 -0.28 -16.91
CA SER A 3 -24.93 -1.61 -17.30
C SER A 3 -23.56 -1.64 -18.01
N ASN A 4 -23.05 -0.47 -18.40
CA ASN A 4 -21.76 -0.23 -19.05
C ASN A 4 -20.76 0.53 -18.15
N GLU A 5 -21.09 0.75 -16.87
CA GLU A 5 -20.19 1.32 -15.88
C GLU A 5 -19.52 0.21 -15.05
N TYR A 6 -18.22 0.29 -14.86
CA TYR A 6 -17.42 -0.73 -14.17
C TYR A 6 -16.48 -0.09 -13.15
N PRO A 7 -16.36 -0.63 -11.93
CA PRO A 7 -15.29 -0.24 -11.02
C PRO A 7 -13.98 -0.88 -11.48
N ILE A 8 -12.98 -0.06 -11.80
CA ILE A 8 -11.66 -0.52 -12.29
C ILE A 8 -10.54 -0.02 -11.38
N THR A 9 -9.55 -0.87 -11.12
CA THR A 9 -8.40 -0.56 -10.26
C THR A 9 -7.22 -0.01 -11.08
N LEU A 10 -7.39 1.21 -11.58
CA LEU A 10 -6.32 1.99 -12.20
C LEU A 10 -5.78 3.04 -11.24
N THR A 11 -4.47 3.24 -11.22
CA THR A 11 -3.82 4.27 -10.39
C THR A 11 -4.17 5.68 -10.89
N THR A 12 -4.08 5.93 -12.19
CA THR A 12 -4.58 7.17 -12.82
C THR A 12 -5.49 6.82 -14.00
N PHE A 13 -6.48 7.68 -14.28
CA PHE A 13 -7.24 7.56 -15.52
C PHE A 13 -6.40 8.15 -16.69
N PRO A 14 -6.07 7.38 -17.75
CA PRO A 14 -5.03 7.78 -18.72
C PRO A 14 -5.27 9.12 -19.42
N ARG A 15 -6.53 9.42 -19.80
CA ARG A 15 -6.91 10.66 -20.50
C ARG A 15 -7.54 11.74 -19.59
N LEU A 16 -7.34 11.65 -18.27
CA LEU A 16 -7.81 12.68 -17.34
C LEU A 16 -7.24 14.05 -17.74
N GLY A 17 -8.09 15.06 -17.88
CA GLY A 17 -7.71 16.43 -18.24
C GLY A 17 -7.54 16.69 -19.74
N THR A 18 -7.95 15.75 -20.60
CA THR A 18 -8.04 15.98 -22.05
C THR A 18 -9.34 16.71 -22.41
N LYS A 19 -9.44 17.25 -23.63
CA LYS A 19 -10.60 18.04 -24.08
C LYS A 19 -11.76 17.19 -24.62
N ASP A 20 -11.64 15.87 -24.60
CA ASP A 20 -12.64 14.94 -25.11
C ASP A 20 -13.79 14.78 -24.11
N ASP A 21 -14.98 14.42 -24.59
CA ASP A 21 -16.16 14.19 -23.75
C ASP A 21 -16.16 12.76 -23.18
N TYR A 22 -15.28 12.50 -22.21
CA TYR A 22 -15.15 11.20 -21.52
C TYR A 22 -15.86 11.16 -20.14
N ILE A 23 -16.62 12.21 -19.79
CA ILE A 23 -17.34 12.33 -18.51
C ILE A 23 -18.84 12.42 -18.74
N GLN A 24 -19.63 11.58 -18.06
CA GLN A 24 -21.08 11.57 -18.20
C GLN A 24 -21.80 11.76 -16.86
N PRO A 25 -22.64 12.81 -16.72
CA PRO A 25 -22.87 13.91 -17.66
C PRO A 25 -21.61 14.78 -17.85
N TYR A 26 -21.53 15.46 -18.99
CA TYR A 26 -20.44 16.38 -19.30
C TYR A 26 -20.51 17.64 -18.41
N TYR A 27 -19.34 18.07 -17.93
CA TYR A 27 -19.14 19.34 -17.25
C TYR A 27 -17.99 20.10 -17.92
N PRO A 28 -18.14 21.40 -18.22
CA PRO A 28 -17.08 22.18 -18.85
C PRO A 28 -15.87 22.29 -17.90
N PRO A 29 -14.61 22.21 -18.40
CA PRO A 29 -13.44 22.47 -17.60
C PRO A 29 -13.46 23.83 -16.90
N SER A 30 -12.73 23.95 -15.79
CA SER A 30 -12.74 25.07 -14.84
C SER A 30 -14.00 25.15 -13.95
N GLY A 31 -13.79 25.73 -12.77
CA GLY A 31 -14.80 26.09 -11.80
C GLY A 31 -14.17 26.94 -10.70
N ALA A 32 -14.95 27.39 -9.72
CA ALA A 32 -14.47 28.28 -8.66
C ALA A 32 -13.54 27.57 -7.65
N ALA A 33 -13.73 26.26 -7.44
CA ALA A 33 -13.01 25.46 -6.44
C ALA A 33 -11.64 25.00 -6.93
N LEU A 34 -11.48 24.60 -8.20
CA LEU A 34 -10.21 24.17 -8.79
C LEU A 34 -9.53 25.26 -9.63
N ARG A 35 -10.29 26.02 -10.44
CA ARG A 35 -9.78 26.96 -11.48
C ARG A 35 -8.87 26.32 -12.53
N SER A 36 -8.99 25.00 -12.73
CA SER A 36 -8.18 24.25 -13.69
C SER A 36 -8.60 24.56 -15.13
N GLN A 37 -7.65 24.68 -16.06
CA GLN A 37 -7.98 24.72 -17.49
C GLN A 37 -8.33 23.34 -18.08
N PHE A 38 -8.14 22.26 -17.32
CA PHE A 38 -8.22 20.87 -17.80
C PHE A 38 -9.36 20.05 -17.19
N VAL A 39 -9.77 20.33 -15.95
CA VAL A 39 -10.82 19.55 -15.25
C VAL A 39 -11.94 20.45 -14.70
N PRO A 40 -13.19 19.95 -14.68
CA PRO A 40 -14.32 20.61 -14.02
C PRO A 40 -14.21 20.50 -12.50
N ASP A 41 -14.95 21.32 -11.74
CA ASP A 41 -15.02 21.19 -10.27
C ASP A 41 -15.71 19.89 -9.83
N GLU A 42 -16.64 19.39 -10.64
CA GLU A 42 -17.45 18.20 -10.44
C GLU A 42 -16.66 16.87 -10.45
N ILE A 43 -15.35 16.92 -10.75
CA ILE A 43 -14.45 15.80 -10.49
C ILE A 43 -14.19 15.59 -8.99
N ALA A 44 -14.36 16.65 -8.18
CA ALA A 44 -14.29 16.53 -6.73
C ALA A 44 -15.56 15.86 -6.21
N ASN A 45 -15.40 14.98 -5.21
CA ASN A 45 -16.54 14.43 -4.49
C ASN A 45 -17.37 15.59 -3.88
N PRO A 46 -18.72 15.56 -3.97
CA PRO A 46 -19.59 16.69 -3.63
C PRO A 46 -19.57 17.07 -2.13
N HIS A 47 -18.97 16.26 -1.26
CA HIS A 47 -18.79 16.60 0.13
C HIS A 47 -17.85 17.81 0.28
N ILE A 48 -18.35 18.90 0.88
CA ILE A 48 -17.75 20.24 0.92
C ILE A 48 -16.26 20.30 1.31
N ARG A 49 -15.76 19.33 2.10
CA ARG A 49 -14.34 19.16 2.44
C ARG A 49 -13.42 19.18 1.22
N PHE A 50 -13.79 18.54 0.10
CA PHE A 50 -12.92 18.40 -1.07
C PHE A 50 -12.76 19.69 -1.89
N PRO A 51 -13.83 20.37 -2.35
CA PRO A 51 -13.69 21.67 -3.02
C PRO A 51 -13.09 22.74 -2.11
N THR A 52 -13.40 22.73 -0.81
CA THR A 52 -12.79 23.65 0.17
C THR A 52 -11.29 23.43 0.30
N LEU A 53 -10.84 22.17 0.41
CA LEU A 53 -9.42 21.82 0.45
C LEU A 53 -8.67 22.31 -0.79
N ALA A 54 -9.23 22.10 -1.99
CA ALA A 54 -8.64 22.57 -3.23
C ALA A 54 -8.55 24.11 -3.30
N GLY A 55 -9.63 24.81 -2.95
CA GLY A 55 -9.68 26.27 -2.92
C GLY A 55 -8.70 26.88 -1.93
N ASN A 56 -8.58 26.29 -0.73
CA ASN A 56 -7.67 26.76 0.32
C ASN A 56 -6.20 26.47 -0.02
N ILE A 57 -5.88 25.32 -0.63
CA ILE A 57 -4.52 25.04 -1.12
C ILE A 57 -4.08 26.07 -2.17
N ARG A 58 -4.92 26.35 -3.18
CA ARG A 58 -4.61 27.37 -4.20
C ARG A 58 -4.44 28.75 -3.56
N SER A 59 -5.41 29.18 -2.75
CA SER A 59 -5.41 30.50 -2.12
C SER A 59 -4.18 30.72 -1.23
N ARG A 60 -3.81 29.72 -0.43
CA ARG A 60 -2.59 29.73 0.40
C ARG A 60 -1.30 29.73 -0.43
N ARG A 61 -1.31 29.08 -1.60
CA ARG A 61 -0.15 29.03 -2.51
C ARG A 61 0.01 30.32 -3.33
N GLY A 62 -1.06 31.11 -3.48
CA GLY A 62 -1.11 32.33 -4.28
C GLY A 62 -1.09 32.09 -5.81
N ARG A 63 -1.20 30.82 -6.23
CA ARG A 63 -1.13 30.34 -7.62
C ARG A 63 -1.69 28.93 -7.71
N LYS A 64 -1.92 28.40 -8.92
CA LYS A 64 -2.39 27.02 -9.08
C LYS A 64 -1.38 25.99 -8.58
N VAL A 65 -1.87 24.77 -8.37
CA VAL A 65 -0.99 23.59 -8.25
C VAL A 65 -0.23 23.47 -9.57
N GLU A 66 1.05 23.11 -9.52
CA GLU A 66 1.90 23.05 -10.71
C GLU A 66 2.58 21.69 -10.72
N LEU A 67 2.18 20.84 -11.67
CA LEU A 67 2.80 19.55 -11.91
C LEU A 67 3.37 19.57 -13.33
N ASN A 68 4.64 19.26 -13.45
CA ASN A 68 5.33 19.07 -14.73
C ASN A 68 5.93 17.67 -14.70
N VAL A 69 5.43 16.76 -15.53
CA VAL A 69 5.92 15.38 -15.61
C VAL A 69 6.67 15.20 -16.93
N PRO A 70 7.93 14.73 -16.95
CA PRO A 70 8.67 14.57 -18.20
C PRO A 70 7.90 13.70 -19.19
N VAL A 71 7.75 14.16 -20.44
CA VAL A 71 7.13 13.35 -21.49
C VAL A 71 8.06 12.19 -21.86
N PHE A 72 7.49 11.04 -22.20
CA PHE A 72 8.27 9.97 -22.82
C PHE A 72 8.72 10.46 -24.21
N LYS A 73 10.00 10.26 -24.56
CA LYS A 73 10.53 10.60 -25.88
C LYS A 73 10.60 9.36 -26.75
N ASP A 74 9.58 9.16 -27.57
CA ASP A 74 9.51 8.17 -28.65
C ASP A 74 9.85 8.83 -30.01
N THR A 75 10.02 8.00 -31.05
CA THR A 75 10.57 8.30 -32.38
C THR A 75 9.97 9.53 -33.06
N ASN A 76 8.66 9.76 -32.91
CA ASN A 76 7.91 10.86 -33.50
C ASN A 76 7.41 11.87 -32.43
N THR A 77 7.92 11.80 -31.20
CA THR A 77 7.58 12.79 -30.16
C THR A 77 8.16 14.15 -30.57
N PRO A 78 7.36 15.24 -30.57
CA PRO A 78 7.86 16.56 -30.95
C PRO A 78 9.07 16.99 -30.11
N GLU A 79 10.09 17.54 -30.76
CA GLU A 79 11.26 18.13 -30.09
C GLU A 79 11.52 19.55 -30.63
N PRO A 80 11.42 20.61 -29.80
CA PRO A 80 11.05 20.58 -28.39
C PRO A 80 9.58 20.18 -28.14
N PHE A 81 9.33 19.34 -27.14
CA PHE A 81 7.97 19.03 -26.71
C PHE A 81 7.42 20.21 -25.90
N ASN A 82 6.36 20.82 -26.42
CA ASN A 82 5.53 21.78 -25.70
C ASN A 82 4.14 21.17 -25.59
N ASP A 83 3.61 21.05 -24.38
CA ASP A 83 2.32 20.40 -24.13
C ASP A 83 1.19 21.07 -24.94
N PRO A 84 0.66 20.42 -25.99
CA PRO A 84 -0.23 21.05 -26.96
C PRO A 84 -1.65 21.24 -26.42
N THR A 85 -1.94 20.79 -25.18
CA THR A 85 -3.25 20.93 -24.56
C THR A 85 -3.39 22.23 -23.75
N VAL A 86 -2.27 22.87 -23.39
CA VAL A 86 -2.21 24.12 -22.62
C VAL A 86 -2.85 25.27 -23.42
N ASN A 87 -3.76 26.01 -22.80
CA ASN A 87 -4.40 27.18 -23.40
C ASN A 87 -3.73 28.48 -22.90
N TYR A 88 -2.77 28.97 -23.67
CA TYR A 88 -2.07 30.23 -23.39
C TYR A 88 -2.93 31.49 -23.62
N ASP A 89 -4.14 31.37 -24.17
CA ASP A 89 -5.10 32.48 -24.37
C ASP A 89 -6.25 32.46 -23.33
N LEU A 90 -6.19 31.57 -22.33
CA LEU A 90 -7.20 31.53 -21.26
C LEU A 90 -6.98 32.67 -20.25
N HIS A 91 -8.01 33.44 -19.94
CA HIS A 91 -7.98 34.54 -18.99
C HIS A 91 -9.23 34.55 -18.08
N ASN A 92 -9.72 33.37 -17.69
CA ASN A 92 -10.90 33.24 -16.83
C ASN A 92 -10.58 33.59 -15.38
N TRP A 93 -9.35 33.30 -14.95
CA TRP A 93 -8.84 33.54 -13.61
C TRP A 93 -7.46 34.21 -13.64
N PRO A 94 -7.08 34.98 -12.61
CA PRO A 94 -5.72 35.54 -12.50
C PRO A 94 -4.64 34.44 -12.59
N GLU A 95 -4.89 33.26 -12.01
CA GLU A 95 -3.95 32.15 -12.04
C GLU A 95 -3.81 31.49 -13.44
N ASP A 96 -4.61 31.87 -14.44
CA ASP A 96 -4.36 31.42 -15.81
C ASP A 96 -3.10 32.07 -16.42
N ASP A 97 -2.63 33.21 -15.87
CA ASP A 97 -1.33 33.79 -16.22
C ASP A 97 -0.15 32.91 -15.76
N ASP A 98 -0.35 31.93 -14.88
CA ASP A 98 0.73 31.03 -14.40
C ASP A 98 1.49 30.38 -15.58
N VAL A 99 0.79 29.93 -16.63
CA VAL A 99 1.46 29.30 -17.79
C VAL A 99 2.22 30.30 -18.64
N ARG A 100 1.72 31.53 -18.78
CA ARG A 100 2.41 32.65 -19.46
C ARG A 100 3.64 33.12 -18.67
N ASN A 101 3.63 32.94 -17.36
CA ASN A 101 4.74 33.16 -16.44
C ASN A 101 5.68 31.94 -16.29
N GLY A 102 5.56 30.92 -17.15
CA GLY A 102 6.49 29.79 -17.22
C GLY A 102 6.16 28.58 -16.32
N ALA A 103 4.92 28.46 -15.82
CA ALA A 103 4.52 27.29 -15.04
C ALA A 103 4.49 25.97 -15.86
N ALA A 104 4.25 26.05 -17.18
CA ALA A 104 4.36 24.92 -18.10
C ALA A 104 5.79 24.84 -18.65
N LYS A 105 6.45 23.69 -18.48
CA LYS A 105 7.87 23.50 -18.83
C LYS A 105 8.03 22.73 -20.14
N GLU A 106 8.98 23.15 -20.97
CA GLU A 106 9.42 22.37 -22.14
C GLU A 106 9.82 20.95 -21.73
N GLY A 107 9.48 19.96 -22.55
CA GLY A 107 9.75 18.54 -22.28
C GLY A 107 8.80 17.88 -21.26
N HIS A 108 7.77 18.59 -20.77
CA HIS A 108 6.89 18.09 -19.72
C HIS A 108 5.41 18.19 -20.10
N VAL A 109 4.63 17.21 -19.64
CA VAL A 109 3.16 17.26 -19.56
C VAL A 109 2.81 18.12 -18.34
N TYR A 110 2.04 19.19 -18.57
CA TYR A 110 1.70 20.19 -17.55
C TYR A 110 0.29 19.97 -16.99
N MET A 111 0.12 19.97 -15.67
CA MET A 111 -1.17 19.78 -15.01
C MET A 111 -1.33 20.78 -13.86
N ASP A 112 -2.49 21.46 -13.80
CA ASP A 112 -2.70 22.64 -12.95
C ASP A 112 -3.65 22.43 -11.74
N ALA A 113 -4.08 21.19 -11.49
CA ALA A 113 -5.15 20.87 -10.54
C ALA A 113 -4.79 19.77 -9.55
N MET A 114 -5.36 19.87 -8.35
CA MET A 114 -5.27 18.86 -7.28
C MET A 114 -5.78 17.48 -7.71
N ALA A 115 -6.74 17.43 -8.64
CA ALA A 115 -7.32 16.19 -9.16
C ALA A 115 -6.30 15.28 -9.88
N PHE A 116 -5.25 15.84 -10.50
CA PHE A 116 -4.19 15.04 -11.13
C PHE A 116 -3.28 14.32 -10.13
N GLY A 117 -3.29 14.76 -8.87
CA GLY A 117 -2.64 14.07 -7.76
C GLY A 117 -3.64 13.22 -6.97
N MET A 118 -4.57 13.86 -6.26
CA MET A 118 -5.50 13.18 -5.34
C MET A 118 -6.69 12.46 -6.02
N GLY A 119 -6.89 12.65 -7.32
CA GLY A 119 -7.76 11.77 -8.12
C GLY A 119 -7.11 10.42 -8.48
N SER A 120 -5.88 10.17 -8.02
CA SER A 120 -5.20 8.88 -8.18
C SER A 120 -5.60 7.87 -7.11
N CYS A 121 -5.81 6.62 -7.50
CA CYS A 121 -6.01 5.50 -6.58
C CYS A 121 -4.68 5.00 -6.01
N CYS A 122 -4.73 4.21 -4.93
CA CYS A 122 -3.54 3.57 -4.35
C CYS A 122 -3.90 2.41 -3.44
N LEU A 123 -2.92 1.54 -3.15
CA LEU A 123 -3.07 0.47 -2.16
C LEU A 123 -2.49 0.95 -0.82
N GLN A 124 -3.33 1.12 0.20
CA GLN A 124 -2.90 1.52 1.55
C GLN A 124 -3.28 0.46 2.57
N ILE A 125 -2.34 0.04 3.41
CA ILE A 125 -2.55 -1.03 4.41
C ILE A 125 -2.33 -0.46 5.80
N THR A 126 -3.36 -0.53 6.65
CA THR A 126 -3.27 -0.15 8.06
C THR A 126 -3.21 -1.39 8.95
N PHE A 127 -2.21 -1.47 9.81
CA PHE A 127 -2.05 -2.51 10.83
C PHE A 127 -2.27 -1.90 12.22
N GLN A 128 -2.99 -2.60 13.09
CA GLN A 128 -3.06 -2.25 14.51
C GLN A 128 -1.92 -2.95 15.26
N ALA A 129 -1.05 -2.17 15.90
CA ALA A 129 0.01 -2.69 16.74
C ALA A 129 -0.51 -3.04 18.14
N LYS A 130 0.22 -3.90 18.86
CA LYS A 130 -0.08 -4.28 20.25
C LYS A 130 -0.12 -3.07 21.20
N ASN A 131 0.74 -2.08 20.97
CA ASN A 131 0.86 -0.86 21.77
C ASN A 131 1.67 0.22 21.02
N MET A 132 1.83 1.38 21.64
CA MET A 132 2.59 2.52 21.08
C MET A 132 4.04 2.14 20.72
N THR A 133 4.73 1.35 21.55
CA THR A 133 6.13 0.95 21.32
C THR A 133 6.27 0.08 20.07
N GLU A 134 5.41 -0.92 19.91
CA GLU A 134 5.38 -1.76 18.71
C GLU A 134 4.97 -0.96 17.46
N GLY A 135 4.02 -0.02 17.60
CA GLY A 135 3.61 0.88 16.52
C GLY A 135 4.75 1.79 16.04
N ARG A 136 5.49 2.41 16.96
CA ARG A 136 6.67 3.24 16.63
C ARG A 136 7.76 2.40 15.96
N LYS A 137 8.04 1.19 16.47
CA LYS A 137 8.97 0.26 15.84
C LYS A 137 8.54 -0.11 14.41
N LEU A 138 7.28 -0.49 14.20
CA LEU A 138 6.79 -0.85 12.86
C LEU A 138 6.82 0.34 11.90
N TYR A 139 6.43 1.55 12.33
CA TYR A 139 6.54 2.76 11.51
C TYR A 139 7.97 2.98 11.02
N ASP A 140 8.95 2.83 11.91
CA ASP A 140 10.37 3.01 11.58
C ASP A 140 10.92 1.93 10.66
N GLN A 141 10.71 0.65 11.00
CA GLN A 141 11.27 -0.46 10.23
C GLN A 141 10.59 -0.62 8.85
N LEU A 142 9.37 -0.12 8.67
CA LEU A 142 8.69 -0.10 7.38
C LEU A 142 9.03 1.13 6.51
N SER A 143 9.48 2.24 7.10
CA SER A 143 9.76 3.48 6.35
C SER A 143 10.73 3.27 5.17
N PRO A 144 11.88 2.56 5.32
CA PRO A 144 12.79 2.26 4.19
C PRO A 144 12.18 1.37 3.09
N LEU A 145 11.09 0.65 3.37
CA LEU A 145 10.38 -0.19 2.38
C LEU A 145 9.40 0.61 1.52
N GLY A 146 9.01 1.81 1.94
CA GLY A 146 8.16 2.73 1.19
C GLY A 146 8.54 2.87 -0.29
N PRO A 147 9.78 3.31 -0.61
CA PRO A 147 10.25 3.45 -2.00
C PRO A 147 10.44 2.12 -2.73
N ILE A 148 10.84 1.07 -2.02
CA ILE A 148 11.03 -0.27 -2.58
C ILE A 148 9.70 -0.80 -3.14
N LEU A 149 8.62 -0.67 -2.37
CA LEU A 149 7.29 -1.08 -2.82
C LEU A 149 6.65 -0.08 -3.79
N LEU A 150 7.01 1.21 -3.76
CA LEU A 150 6.60 2.17 -4.80
C LEU A 150 7.12 1.73 -6.18
N ALA A 151 8.42 1.45 -6.30
CA ALA A 151 9.03 0.97 -7.55
C ALA A 151 8.50 -0.42 -7.97
N LEU A 152 8.31 -1.33 -7.02
CA LEU A 152 7.85 -2.71 -7.31
C LEU A 152 6.37 -2.79 -7.71
N THR A 153 5.54 -1.83 -7.28
CA THR A 153 4.09 -1.76 -7.60
C THR A 153 3.77 -0.85 -8.79
N ALA A 154 4.76 -0.14 -9.34
CA ALA A 154 4.64 0.87 -10.38
C ALA A 154 3.53 0.63 -11.42
N ALA A 155 2.58 1.56 -11.53
CA ALA A 155 1.38 1.42 -12.37
C ALA A 155 0.94 2.72 -13.08
N THR A 156 1.79 3.77 -13.11
CA THR A 156 1.42 5.11 -13.60
C THR A 156 2.39 5.64 -14.68
N PRO A 157 2.27 5.19 -15.94
CA PRO A 157 3.12 5.64 -17.05
C PRO A 157 2.42 6.64 -18.00
N ILE A 158 1.17 7.02 -17.74
CA ILE A 158 0.38 7.94 -18.57
C ILE A 158 -0.20 9.06 -17.69
N TYR A 159 -0.10 10.29 -18.18
CA TYR A 159 -0.82 11.46 -17.67
C TYR A 159 -1.42 12.26 -18.81
N LYS A 160 -2.68 12.69 -18.66
CA LYS A 160 -3.38 13.62 -19.58
C LYS A 160 -3.29 13.23 -21.07
N GLY A 161 -3.38 11.93 -21.34
CA GLY A 161 -3.31 11.38 -22.70
C GLY A 161 -1.90 11.32 -23.30
N PHE A 162 -0.84 11.41 -22.49
CA PHE A 162 0.55 11.26 -22.93
C PHE A 162 1.29 10.21 -22.10
N LEU A 163 2.13 9.41 -22.77
CA LEU A 163 3.16 8.63 -22.10
C LEU A 163 4.18 9.58 -21.46
N VAL A 164 4.52 9.35 -20.18
CA VAL A 164 5.52 10.12 -19.42
C VAL A 164 6.78 9.29 -19.17
N ASP A 165 7.92 9.87 -18.81
CA ASP A 165 9.18 9.13 -18.52
C ASP A 165 9.32 8.71 -17.03
N THR A 166 8.19 8.61 -16.33
CA THR A 166 8.07 8.09 -14.95
C THR A 166 7.05 6.97 -14.87
N ASP A 167 7.17 6.04 -13.91
CA ASP A 167 6.27 4.87 -13.79
C ASP A 167 5.35 4.87 -12.54
N VAL A 168 5.42 5.90 -11.70
CA VAL A 168 4.70 5.98 -10.40
C VAL A 168 4.07 7.36 -10.18
N ARG A 169 3.04 7.44 -9.34
CA ARG A 169 2.24 8.67 -9.13
C ARG A 169 2.80 9.70 -8.13
N TRP A 170 3.86 9.35 -7.38
CA TRP A 170 4.08 9.93 -6.04
C TRP A 170 4.39 11.44 -6.08
N ASN A 171 5.29 11.92 -6.93
CA ASN A 171 5.67 13.33 -7.02
C ASN A 171 4.57 14.22 -7.61
N GLN A 172 3.64 13.64 -8.37
CA GLN A 172 2.44 14.32 -8.89
C GLN A 172 1.42 14.63 -7.77
N ILE A 173 1.55 13.96 -6.62
CA ILE A 173 0.86 14.35 -5.38
C ILE A 173 1.84 15.08 -4.42
N GLY A 174 3.14 14.77 -4.51
CA GLY A 174 4.20 15.12 -3.57
C GLY A 174 4.92 16.47 -3.75
N ASN A 175 4.70 17.21 -4.84
CA ASN A 175 5.31 18.54 -5.05
C ASN A 175 4.74 19.66 -4.13
N ALA A 176 4.22 19.29 -2.97
CA ALA A 176 3.83 20.17 -1.87
C ALA A 176 4.33 19.59 -0.55
N SER A 177 4.95 20.41 0.29
CA SER A 177 5.65 20.05 1.56
C SER A 177 4.83 19.25 2.60
N ARG A 178 3.55 18.98 2.35
CA ARG A 178 2.64 18.17 3.18
C ARG A 178 2.44 16.74 2.66
N TYR A 179 2.76 16.46 1.41
CA TYR A 179 2.72 15.12 0.83
C TYR A 179 4.15 14.76 0.46
N ALA A 180 4.81 13.90 1.22
CA ALA A 180 6.28 13.79 1.17
C ALA A 180 6.79 12.44 1.69
N SER A 181 8.07 12.17 1.49
CA SER A 181 8.77 11.14 2.25
C SER A 181 8.63 11.39 3.76
N ASN A 182 8.61 10.34 4.57
CA ASN A 182 8.79 10.40 6.02
C ASN A 182 10.01 11.25 6.39
N SER A 183 9.85 12.19 7.32
CA SER A 183 10.91 13.11 7.77
C SER A 183 11.55 12.70 9.10
N THR A 184 10.96 11.76 9.84
CA THR A 184 11.40 11.36 11.18
C THR A 184 11.31 9.85 11.41
N TYR A 185 12.21 9.32 12.25
CA TYR A 185 12.02 8.06 12.96
C TYR A 185 11.44 8.32 14.37
N LEU A 186 10.69 7.38 14.92
CA LEU A 186 9.87 7.55 16.12
C LEU A 186 10.30 6.66 17.29
N SER A 187 10.87 5.48 17.06
CA SER A 187 11.08 4.46 18.08
C SER A 187 12.30 4.76 18.95
N GLN A 188 12.19 4.52 20.25
CA GLN A 188 13.34 4.52 21.18
C GLN A 188 14.17 3.22 21.05
N ASP A 189 14.36 2.74 19.82
CA ASP A 189 15.16 1.54 19.56
C ASP A 189 16.65 1.88 19.78
N PRO A 190 17.42 1.12 20.58
CA PRO A 190 18.83 1.41 20.81
C PRO A 190 19.71 1.32 19.55
N ARG A 191 19.17 0.81 18.43
CA ARG A 191 19.82 0.79 17.11
C ARG A 191 19.57 2.07 16.30
N LEU A 192 18.65 2.95 16.72
CA LEU A 192 18.42 4.25 16.10
C LEU A 192 19.57 5.20 16.46
N ARG A 193 20.54 5.31 15.55
CA ARG A 193 21.65 6.26 15.64
C ARG A 193 21.15 7.69 15.40
N LYS A 194 21.78 8.68 16.04
CA LYS A 194 21.45 10.10 15.81
C LYS A 194 21.70 10.50 14.37
N GLU A 195 22.73 9.91 13.77
CA GLU A 195 23.14 10.06 12.38
C GLU A 195 22.14 9.47 11.36
N TYR A 196 21.06 8.81 11.82
CA TYR A 196 19.94 8.43 10.95
C TYR A 196 18.84 9.49 10.88
N LEU A 197 18.86 10.48 11.77
CA LEU A 197 17.89 11.57 11.84
C LEU A 197 18.33 12.72 10.93
N ASP A 198 17.39 13.62 10.64
CA ASP A 198 17.67 14.82 9.85
C ASP A 198 18.11 15.99 10.73
N PRO A 199 19.37 16.47 10.63
CA PRO A 199 19.84 17.59 11.43
C PRO A 199 19.21 18.92 11.03
N ASP A 200 18.73 19.03 9.79
CA ASP A 200 18.12 20.23 9.22
C ASP A 200 16.56 20.19 9.27
N LEU A 201 16.00 19.27 10.06
CA LEU A 201 14.56 19.10 10.22
C LEU A 201 13.90 20.35 10.81
N ILE A 202 13.07 21.03 10.02
CA ILE A 202 12.28 22.16 10.49
C ILE A 202 11.22 21.69 11.48
N VAL A 203 11.23 22.24 12.70
CA VAL A 203 10.24 22.01 13.75
C VAL A 203 9.83 23.33 14.39
N ASP A 204 8.62 23.37 14.95
CA ASP A 204 8.24 24.43 15.89
C ASP A 204 8.71 24.04 17.31
N GLU A 205 9.73 24.75 17.81
CA GLU A 205 10.34 24.45 19.10
C GLU A 205 9.43 24.79 20.31
N GLU A 206 8.48 25.72 20.17
CA GLU A 206 7.51 26.03 21.24
C GLU A 206 6.48 24.90 21.37
N ILE A 207 5.93 24.46 20.24
CA ILE A 207 5.05 23.28 20.16
C ILE A 207 5.79 22.04 20.66
N LYS A 208 7.04 21.81 20.20
CA LYS A 208 7.86 20.67 20.67
C LYS A 208 8.04 20.70 22.18
N LYS A 209 8.41 21.85 22.76
CA LYS A 209 8.55 22.00 24.21
C LYS A 209 7.23 21.69 24.92
N ARG A 210 6.10 22.22 24.45
CA ARG A 210 4.77 21.96 25.02
C ARG A 210 4.39 20.48 24.98
N LEU A 211 4.75 19.75 23.91
CA LEU A 211 4.53 18.31 23.80
C LEU A 211 5.39 17.51 24.79
N ILE A 212 6.65 17.93 25.02
CA ILE A 212 7.55 17.33 26.02
C ILE A 212 7.05 17.60 27.44
N ASP A 213 6.67 18.85 27.75
CA ASP A 213 6.06 19.21 29.05
C ASP A 213 4.76 18.41 29.29
N GLY A 214 4.03 18.07 28.22
CA GLY A 214 2.85 17.20 28.22
C GLY A 214 3.14 15.69 28.33
N GLY A 215 4.41 15.28 28.45
CA GLY A 215 4.82 13.90 28.69
C GLY A 215 5.20 13.09 27.43
N MET A 216 5.29 13.70 26.25
CA MET A 216 5.92 13.04 25.10
C MET A 216 7.45 13.01 25.27
N ASP A 217 8.08 11.97 24.73
CA ASP A 217 9.54 11.95 24.60
C ASP A 217 10.03 12.68 23.35
N GLU A 218 11.31 13.04 23.34
CA GLU A 218 11.97 13.87 22.32
C GLU A 218 11.64 13.47 20.87
N LEU A 219 11.67 12.18 20.52
CA LEU A 219 11.44 11.72 19.14
C LEU A 219 9.96 11.89 18.73
N LEU A 220 9.04 11.59 19.64
CA LEU A 220 7.60 11.70 19.37
C LEU A 220 7.14 13.17 19.35
N ALA A 221 7.68 13.99 20.26
CA ALA A 221 7.45 15.43 20.27
C ALA A 221 8.00 16.10 19.00
N THR A 222 9.22 15.76 18.57
CA THR A 222 9.83 16.25 17.33
C THR A 222 8.98 15.91 16.10
N HIS A 223 8.43 14.70 16.03
CA HIS A 223 7.53 14.30 14.94
C HIS A 223 6.28 15.18 14.86
N PHE A 224 5.51 15.29 15.96
CA PHE A 224 4.28 16.09 15.92
C PHE A 224 4.56 17.59 15.76
N ALA A 225 5.64 18.12 16.35
CA ALA A 225 6.08 19.49 16.13
C ALA A 225 6.43 19.77 14.66
N HIS A 226 7.07 18.81 13.95
CA HIS A 226 7.29 18.90 12.51
C HIS A 226 5.97 18.92 11.72
N LEU A 227 5.00 18.08 12.08
CA LEU A 227 3.69 18.04 11.40
C LEU A 227 2.87 19.31 11.62
N PHE A 228 3.05 19.99 12.76
CA PHE A 228 2.28 21.17 13.16
C PHE A 228 2.86 22.51 12.66
N ILE A 229 3.99 22.52 11.94
CA ILE A 229 4.47 23.71 11.18
C ILE A 229 3.58 24.04 9.95
N ARG A 230 2.38 23.45 9.88
CA ARG A 230 1.46 23.45 8.75
C ARG A 230 0.13 24.03 9.20
N ASP A 231 -0.34 25.08 8.54
CA ASP A 231 -1.66 25.66 8.85
C ASP A 231 -2.77 24.64 8.58
N PRO A 232 -3.89 24.63 9.32
CA PRO A 232 -5.05 23.82 8.96
C PRO A 232 -5.59 24.21 7.57
N LEU A 233 -6.09 23.24 6.79
CA LEU A 233 -6.55 23.47 5.41
C LEU A 233 -8.08 23.44 5.23
N VAL A 234 -8.81 22.77 6.13
CA VAL A 234 -10.28 22.74 6.14
C VAL A 234 -10.72 22.66 7.58
N ILE A 235 -11.41 23.69 8.08
CA ILE A 235 -12.04 23.71 9.41
C ILE A 235 -13.52 24.00 9.19
N PHE A 236 -14.42 23.32 9.91
CA PHE A 236 -15.83 23.70 9.94
C PHE A 236 -16.05 24.82 10.96
N SER A 237 -16.99 25.73 10.68
CA SER A 237 -17.33 26.85 11.57
C SER A 237 -17.71 26.39 12.97
N GLU A 238 -18.43 25.27 13.03
CA GLU A 238 -18.95 24.59 14.19
C GLU A 238 -17.81 24.10 15.11
N ASP A 239 -16.70 23.61 14.53
CA ASP A 239 -15.51 23.18 15.26
C ASP A 239 -14.80 24.35 15.98
N LEU A 240 -15.13 25.61 15.66
CA LEU A 240 -14.51 26.80 16.24
C LEU A 240 -15.33 27.42 17.39
N GLU A 241 -16.55 26.94 17.65
CA GLU A 241 -17.43 27.48 18.69
C GLU A 241 -17.07 26.98 20.10
N GLU A 242 -16.76 25.68 20.24
CA GLU A 242 -16.38 25.05 21.51
C GLU A 242 -15.23 24.04 21.34
N LEU A 243 -14.24 24.10 22.23
CA LEU A 243 -13.12 23.15 22.26
C LEU A 243 -13.48 21.91 23.09
N ASP A 244 -13.99 20.87 22.43
CA ASP A 244 -14.20 19.57 23.07
C ASP A 244 -12.88 18.78 23.17
N LEU A 245 -12.34 18.67 24.39
CA LEU A 245 -11.11 17.93 24.69
C LEU A 245 -11.27 16.40 24.60
N ASN A 246 -12.50 15.90 24.40
CA ASN A 246 -12.78 14.48 24.17
C ASN A 246 -12.85 14.13 22.67
N LYS A 247 -12.82 15.11 21.77
CA LYS A 247 -12.77 14.92 20.32
C LYS A 247 -11.35 15.03 19.79
N ALA A 248 -11.11 14.46 18.61
CA ALA A 248 -9.81 14.51 17.93
C ALA A 248 -9.77 15.43 16.70
N ASP A 249 -10.85 16.15 16.39
CA ASP A 249 -11.02 16.81 15.09
C ASP A 249 -9.96 17.87 14.77
N HIS A 250 -9.57 18.71 15.72
CA HIS A 250 -8.46 19.66 15.54
C HIS A 250 -7.11 18.96 15.33
N PHE A 251 -6.86 17.84 16.02
CA PHE A 251 -5.65 17.05 15.82
C PHE A 251 -5.66 16.39 14.43
N GLU A 252 -6.77 15.76 14.04
CA GLU A 252 -6.94 15.14 12.73
C GLU A 252 -6.97 16.17 11.59
N ASN A 253 -7.26 17.45 11.85
CA ASN A 253 -7.11 18.52 10.86
C ASN A 253 -5.67 18.61 10.34
N LEU A 254 -4.70 18.60 11.26
CA LEU A 254 -3.27 18.63 10.95
C LEU A 254 -2.74 17.24 10.56
N GLN A 255 -3.16 16.20 11.27
CA GLN A 255 -2.66 14.84 11.05
C GLN A 255 -3.17 14.22 9.74
N SER A 256 -4.46 14.38 9.41
CA SER A 256 -5.01 13.86 8.15
C SER A 256 -4.51 14.62 6.92
N THR A 257 -4.08 15.89 7.07
CA THR A 257 -3.53 16.74 5.98
C THR A 257 -2.01 16.80 5.91
N ASN A 258 -1.32 15.95 6.67
CA ASN A 258 0.06 15.53 6.38
C ASN A 258 0.03 14.09 5.83
N TRP A 259 0.41 13.94 4.56
CA TRP A 259 0.30 12.71 3.77
C TRP A 259 1.69 12.13 3.47
N GLN A 260 2.33 11.56 4.50
CA GLN A 260 3.61 10.85 4.33
C GLN A 260 3.41 9.42 3.77
N HIS A 261 4.51 8.75 3.37
CA HIS A 261 4.45 7.37 2.84
C HIS A 261 4.20 6.31 3.91
N MET A 262 4.50 6.64 5.17
CA MET A 262 3.91 6.01 6.34
C MET A 262 3.02 7.02 7.09
N ARG A 263 2.09 6.54 7.90
CA ARG A 263 1.41 7.38 8.91
C ARG A 263 1.29 6.63 10.23
N PHE A 264 1.70 7.28 11.32
CA PHE A 264 1.51 6.82 12.69
C PHE A 264 0.18 7.34 13.22
N LYS A 265 -0.79 6.47 13.49
CA LYS A 265 -2.16 6.86 13.82
C LYS A 265 -2.44 6.56 15.29
N PRO A 266 -2.63 7.58 16.15
CA PRO A 266 -3.12 7.39 17.52
C PRO A 266 -4.46 6.64 17.59
N PRO A 267 -4.81 6.07 18.76
CA PRO A 267 -6.18 5.69 19.04
C PRO A 267 -7.07 6.95 19.05
N PRO A 268 -8.27 6.93 18.45
CA PRO A 268 -9.24 8.02 18.62
C PRO A 268 -9.79 7.99 20.06
N PRO A 269 -9.98 9.15 20.74
CA PRO A 269 -10.48 9.17 22.12
C PRO A 269 -11.87 8.55 22.29
N GLU A 270 -12.69 8.58 21.23
CA GLU A 270 -14.08 8.11 21.22
C GLU A 270 -14.25 6.59 21.02
N LYS A 271 -13.18 5.82 20.70
CA LYS A 271 -13.30 4.38 20.36
C LYS A 271 -12.24 3.52 21.05
N ASP A 272 -12.62 2.93 22.19
CA ASP A 272 -11.76 2.09 23.04
C ASP A 272 -11.18 0.83 22.36
N ASP A 273 -11.79 0.31 21.30
CA ASP A 273 -11.34 -0.92 20.64
C ASP A 273 -10.28 -0.70 19.54
N ILE A 274 -10.03 0.56 19.18
CA ILE A 274 -9.05 0.97 18.17
C ILE A 274 -7.75 1.38 18.83
N GLY A 275 -6.70 0.59 18.61
CA GLY A 275 -5.37 0.83 19.15
C GLY A 275 -4.49 1.76 18.31
N TRP A 276 -3.23 1.85 18.72
CA TRP A 276 -2.16 2.46 17.93
C TRP A 276 -1.99 1.74 16.60
N ARG A 277 -2.00 2.49 15.50
CA ARG A 277 -1.97 1.93 14.14
C ARG A 277 -0.81 2.52 13.32
N VAL A 278 -0.34 1.74 12.37
CA VAL A 278 0.63 2.16 11.36
C VAL A 278 0.01 1.91 9.99
N GLU A 279 0.06 2.92 9.12
CA GLU A 279 -0.52 2.89 7.78
C GLU A 279 0.60 3.03 6.75
N PHE A 280 0.74 2.03 5.86
CA PHE A 280 1.71 1.98 4.76
C PHE A 280 1.03 2.46 3.48
N ARG A 281 1.57 3.49 2.82
CA ARG A 281 0.79 4.33 1.87
C ARG A 281 1.39 4.49 0.47
N SER A 282 2.62 4.00 0.23
CA SER A 282 3.33 4.27 -1.03
C SER A 282 2.78 3.47 -2.22
N MET A 283 2.31 2.23 -2.02
CA MET A 283 1.97 1.32 -3.11
C MET A 283 0.93 1.86 -4.09
N GLU A 284 1.17 1.64 -5.36
CA GLU A 284 0.21 1.88 -6.45
C GLU A 284 -0.90 0.82 -6.38
N ILE A 285 -2.12 1.14 -6.85
CA ILE A 285 -3.18 0.12 -6.95
C ILE A 285 -2.91 -0.78 -8.17
N GLN A 286 -3.20 -2.07 -8.05
CA GLN A 286 -2.96 -3.06 -9.10
C GLN A 286 -4.25 -3.44 -9.82
N MET A 287 -4.15 -3.92 -11.07
CA MET A 287 -5.29 -4.17 -11.97
C MET A 287 -6.17 -5.36 -11.57
N THR A 288 -5.68 -6.23 -10.69
CA THR A 288 -6.44 -7.41 -10.21
C THR A 288 -6.48 -7.49 -8.69
N ASP A 289 -7.58 -8.02 -8.16
CA ASP A 289 -7.72 -8.35 -6.73
C ASP A 289 -6.63 -9.31 -6.24
N PHE A 290 -6.17 -10.23 -7.10
CA PHE A 290 -5.07 -11.15 -6.81
C PHE A 290 -3.76 -10.41 -6.51
N GLU A 291 -3.38 -9.43 -7.31
CA GLU A 291 -2.17 -8.62 -7.07
C GLU A 291 -2.33 -7.75 -5.83
N ASN A 292 -3.48 -7.07 -5.68
CA ASN A 292 -3.75 -6.22 -4.52
C ASN A 292 -3.69 -7.05 -3.21
N ALA A 293 -4.27 -8.26 -3.21
CA ALA A 293 -4.19 -9.19 -2.09
C ALA A 293 -2.75 -9.68 -1.85
N ALA A 294 -1.99 -9.97 -2.90
CA ALA A 294 -0.60 -10.42 -2.80
C ALA A 294 0.28 -9.37 -2.09
N PHE A 295 0.24 -8.12 -2.53
CA PHE A 295 1.01 -7.04 -1.92
C PHE A 295 0.52 -6.72 -0.50
N SER A 296 -0.81 -6.71 -0.27
CA SER A 296 -1.40 -6.55 1.06
C SER A 296 -0.89 -7.59 2.06
N ILE A 297 -0.93 -8.86 1.68
CA ILE A 297 -0.51 -9.98 2.54
C ILE A 297 1.01 -10.00 2.70
N PHE A 298 1.78 -9.68 1.66
CA PHE A 298 3.23 -9.59 1.76
C PHE A 298 3.67 -8.56 2.79
N ILE A 299 3.11 -7.34 2.78
CA ILE A 299 3.49 -6.33 3.78
C ILE A 299 3.05 -6.73 5.20
N VAL A 300 1.90 -7.38 5.38
CA VAL A 300 1.52 -8.02 6.66
C VAL A 300 2.58 -9.03 7.11
N LEU A 301 2.99 -9.95 6.23
CA LEU A 301 3.99 -10.98 6.56
C LEU A 301 5.37 -10.38 6.86
N VAL A 302 5.76 -9.31 6.18
CA VAL A 302 6.98 -8.55 6.49
C VAL A 302 6.90 -7.92 7.89
N THR A 303 5.76 -7.34 8.31
CA THR A 303 5.62 -6.87 9.71
C THR A 303 5.83 -8.00 10.72
N ARG A 304 5.35 -9.21 10.41
CA ARG A 304 5.51 -10.37 11.31
C ARG A 304 6.97 -10.82 11.35
N ALA A 305 7.65 -10.90 10.21
CA ALA A 305 9.09 -11.21 10.16
C ALA A 305 9.94 -10.18 10.92
N ILE A 306 9.64 -8.88 10.78
CA ILE A 306 10.30 -7.79 11.54
C ILE A 306 10.19 -8.01 13.05
N LEU A 307 8.99 -8.32 13.53
CA LEU A 307 8.75 -8.51 14.96
C LEU A 307 9.31 -9.85 15.48
N SER A 308 9.20 -10.93 14.72
CA SER A 308 9.65 -12.27 15.13
C SER A 308 11.17 -12.45 15.11
N PHE A 309 11.88 -11.79 14.20
CA PHE A 309 13.35 -11.88 14.11
C PHE A 309 14.08 -10.66 14.66
N ASP A 310 13.36 -9.67 15.21
CA ASP A 310 13.91 -8.38 15.63
C ASP A 310 14.73 -7.70 14.53
N LEU A 311 14.18 -7.62 13.31
CA LEU A 311 14.90 -7.06 12.17
C LEU A 311 15.17 -5.55 12.35
N ASN A 312 16.29 -5.11 11.79
CA ASN A 312 16.72 -3.73 11.72
C ASN A 312 16.87 -3.31 10.26
N PHE A 313 16.13 -2.31 9.82
CA PHE A 313 16.22 -1.70 8.49
C PHE A 313 16.65 -0.23 8.53
N TYR A 314 17.04 0.33 9.68
CA TYR A 314 17.47 1.72 9.76
C TYR A 314 18.62 2.05 8.79
N ILE A 315 18.40 3.12 8.06
CA ILE A 315 19.32 3.88 7.21
C ILE A 315 19.07 5.38 7.48
N PRO A 316 19.93 6.32 7.07
CA PRO A 316 19.61 7.74 7.22
C PRO A 316 18.32 8.12 6.48
N ILE A 317 17.47 8.93 7.11
CA ILE A 317 16.13 9.26 6.59
C ILE A 317 16.20 9.97 5.22
N GLN A 318 17.27 10.73 4.97
CA GLN A 318 17.55 11.34 3.67
C GLN A 318 17.79 10.27 2.59
N ARG A 319 18.43 9.13 2.90
CA ARG A 319 18.56 7.99 1.96
C ARG A 319 17.22 7.35 1.63
N THR A 320 16.28 7.33 2.58
CA THR A 320 14.89 6.92 2.30
C THR A 320 14.21 7.91 1.35
N THR A 321 14.49 9.20 1.47
CA THR A 321 13.95 10.25 0.58
C THR A 321 14.59 10.20 -0.82
N GLU A 322 15.92 10.03 -0.93
CA GLU A 322 16.61 9.77 -2.20
C GLU A 322 16.08 8.51 -2.92
N ASN A 323 15.74 7.48 -2.16
CA ASN A 323 15.09 6.28 -2.68
C ASN A 323 13.68 6.56 -3.23
N MET A 324 12.91 7.47 -2.60
CA MET A 324 11.58 7.87 -3.11
C MET A 324 11.70 8.60 -4.46
N GLU A 325 12.69 9.48 -4.63
CA GLU A 325 12.99 10.07 -5.94
C GLU A 325 13.45 9.00 -6.95
N THR A 326 14.33 8.09 -6.53
CA THR A 326 14.83 6.99 -7.38
C THR A 326 13.72 6.08 -7.89
N ALA A 327 12.66 5.87 -7.11
CA ALA A 327 11.50 5.06 -7.47
C ALA A 327 10.66 5.63 -8.64
N HIS A 328 10.83 6.91 -8.98
CA HIS A 328 10.08 7.55 -10.08
C HIS A 328 10.60 7.20 -11.46
N ALA A 329 11.89 6.89 -11.59
CA ALA A 329 12.49 6.65 -12.89
C ALA A 329 11.76 5.51 -13.62
N ARG A 330 11.51 5.68 -14.92
CA ARG A 330 10.99 4.57 -15.75
C ARG A 330 11.85 3.32 -15.56
N ASN A 331 11.17 2.17 -15.39
CA ASN A 331 11.73 0.85 -15.13
C ASN A 331 12.64 0.77 -13.88
N ALA A 332 12.44 1.63 -12.86
CA ALA A 332 13.26 1.68 -11.66
C ALA A 332 13.40 0.33 -10.92
N VAL A 333 12.39 -0.53 -11.02
CA VAL A 333 12.39 -1.88 -10.43
C VAL A 333 13.54 -2.77 -10.94
N LEU A 334 13.98 -2.58 -12.19
CA LEU A 334 15.08 -3.36 -12.81
C LEU A 334 16.36 -2.53 -12.98
N ASP A 335 16.23 -1.25 -13.35
CA ASP A 335 17.36 -0.45 -13.83
C ASP A 335 18.02 0.42 -12.74
N ARG A 336 17.43 0.49 -11.54
CA ARG A 336 17.93 1.31 -10.42
C ARG A 336 18.32 0.47 -9.22
N LYS A 337 19.11 1.10 -8.35
CA LYS A 337 19.49 0.56 -7.04
C LYS A 337 19.05 1.53 -5.95
N PHE A 338 18.71 0.97 -4.80
CA PHE A 338 18.14 1.68 -3.66
C PHE A 338 19.03 1.47 -2.44
N TYR A 339 19.22 2.51 -1.65
CA TYR A 339 19.93 2.42 -0.38
C TYR A 339 19.16 1.51 0.58
N PHE A 340 19.78 0.42 1.01
CA PHE A 340 19.16 -0.55 1.91
C PHE A 340 20.18 -1.10 2.92
N ARG A 341 19.66 -1.62 4.03
CA ARG A 341 20.44 -2.22 5.11
C ARG A 341 21.22 -3.45 4.64
N LYS A 342 22.52 -3.53 4.94
CA LYS A 342 23.35 -4.72 4.64
C LYS A 342 23.01 -5.92 5.50
N ASP A 343 23.06 -5.74 6.81
CA ASP A 343 22.74 -6.79 7.78
C ASP A 343 21.45 -6.40 8.51
N PRO A 344 20.33 -7.12 8.25
CA PRO A 344 19.06 -6.85 8.89
C PRO A 344 18.95 -7.48 10.29
N PHE A 345 19.93 -8.27 10.75
CA PHE A 345 19.87 -8.93 12.05
C PHE A 345 20.52 -8.08 13.16
N SER A 346 19.93 -8.08 14.35
CA SER A 346 20.58 -7.55 15.55
C SER A 346 21.91 -8.29 15.81
N PRO A 347 23.04 -7.58 16.01
CA PRO A 347 24.28 -8.21 16.47
C PRO A 347 23.99 -8.93 17.79
N ARG A 348 24.01 -10.27 17.77
CA ARG A 348 23.66 -11.08 18.94
C ARG A 348 24.56 -10.67 20.11
N ALA A 349 23.94 -10.19 21.20
CA ALA A 349 24.63 -10.06 22.47
C ALA A 349 25.28 -11.42 22.79
N ARG A 350 26.62 -11.46 22.81
CA ARG A 350 27.37 -12.70 23.00
C ARG A 350 26.98 -13.30 24.35
N ARG A 351 26.19 -14.37 24.34
CA ARG A 351 26.01 -15.21 25.54
C ARG A 351 27.40 -15.70 25.96
N PRO A 352 27.84 -15.48 27.21
CA PRO A 352 29.10 -16.05 27.67
C PRO A 352 29.03 -17.56 27.51
N HIS A 353 30.00 -18.15 26.80
CA HIS A 353 30.21 -19.59 26.85
C HIS A 353 30.63 -19.95 28.29
N PRO A 354 30.03 -20.96 28.93
CA PRO A 354 30.58 -21.50 30.16
C PRO A 354 31.91 -22.17 29.80
N GLN A 355 33.03 -21.54 30.18
CA GLN A 355 34.35 -22.13 29.99
C GLN A 355 34.46 -23.41 30.83
N SER A 356 34.86 -24.50 30.18
CA SER A 356 35.19 -25.76 30.84
C SER A 356 36.41 -25.55 31.73
N SER A 357 36.25 -25.79 33.04
CA SER A 357 37.33 -25.71 34.02
C SER A 357 38.35 -26.83 33.82
N THR A 358 39.60 -26.47 33.53
CA THR A 358 40.77 -27.33 33.72
C THR A 358 41.62 -26.82 34.90
N ASN A 359 42.12 -27.75 35.70
CA ASN A 359 42.71 -27.46 37.02
C ASN A 359 44.02 -26.65 36.93
N GLY A 360 44.19 -25.71 37.86
CA GLY A 360 45.42 -24.96 38.11
C GLY A 360 45.41 -24.43 39.55
N GLU A 361 46.54 -24.57 40.25
CA GLU A 361 46.68 -24.54 41.72
C GLU A 361 46.28 -23.23 42.45
N VAL A 362 46.05 -23.40 43.75
CA VAL A 362 45.64 -22.36 44.71
C VAL A 362 46.77 -21.34 44.95
N SER A 363 46.42 -20.04 44.91
CA SER A 363 47.17 -18.99 45.59
C SER A 363 46.23 -17.88 46.05
N SER A 364 46.20 -17.61 47.35
CA SER A 364 45.25 -16.66 47.96
C SER A 364 45.71 -15.21 47.82
N ALA A 365 44.95 -14.42 47.06
CA ALA A 365 45.04 -12.97 47.04
C ALA A 365 43.63 -12.35 47.02
N THR A 366 43.21 -11.80 48.16
CA THR A 366 41.97 -11.01 48.28
C THR A 366 42.11 -9.71 47.50
N SER A 367 41.42 -9.61 46.35
CA SER A 367 41.23 -8.34 45.65
C SER A 367 39.77 -8.17 45.23
N SER A 368 39.13 -7.14 45.77
CA SER A 368 37.75 -6.75 45.46
C SER A 368 37.71 -5.99 44.13
N ALA A 369 38.12 -6.65 43.04
CA ALA A 369 38.10 -6.07 41.71
C ALA A 369 36.66 -6.04 41.18
N VAL A 370 36.10 -4.83 41.04
CA VAL A 370 34.82 -4.62 40.34
C VAL A 370 35.04 -4.99 38.87
N ASN A 371 34.48 -6.12 38.44
CA ASN A 371 34.43 -6.53 37.03
C ASN A 371 33.55 -5.55 36.24
N THR A 372 34.14 -4.43 35.85
CA THR A 372 33.58 -3.56 34.82
C THR A 372 33.65 -4.30 33.49
N PRO A 373 32.54 -4.45 32.75
CA PRO A 373 32.59 -5.02 31.41
C PRO A 373 33.56 -4.20 30.54
N PRO A 374 34.36 -4.84 29.67
CA PRO A 374 35.21 -4.08 28.75
C PRO A 374 34.34 -3.14 27.90
N PRO A 375 34.81 -1.93 27.59
CA PRO A 375 34.04 -0.97 26.80
C PRO A 375 33.64 -1.61 25.47
N SER A 376 32.38 -1.39 25.07
CA SER A 376 31.90 -1.88 23.78
C SER A 376 32.77 -1.30 22.66
N PRO A 377 33.16 -2.11 21.65
CA PRO A 377 33.96 -1.61 20.54
C PRO A 377 33.23 -0.44 19.86
N PRO A 378 33.96 0.59 19.40
CA PRO A 378 33.34 1.76 18.79
C PRO A 378 32.49 1.35 17.59
N LEU A 379 31.31 1.97 17.46
CA LEU A 379 30.42 1.76 16.32
C LEU A 379 31.16 2.14 15.03
N LYS A 380 30.96 1.34 13.98
CA LYS A 380 31.51 1.63 12.64
C LYS A 380 30.87 2.91 12.07
N PRO A 381 31.45 3.53 11.03
CA PRO A 381 30.77 4.60 10.28
C PRO A 381 29.40 4.15 9.79
N VAL A 382 28.44 5.07 9.77
CA VAL A 382 27.02 4.85 9.43
C VAL A 382 26.90 4.29 8.01
N GLU A 383 27.73 4.82 7.11
CA GLU A 383 27.86 4.50 5.69
C GLU A 383 28.30 3.04 5.47
N SER A 384 28.84 2.38 6.49
CA SER A 384 29.19 0.95 6.41
C SER A 384 27.97 0.03 6.59
N GLU A 385 26.88 0.50 7.20
CA GLU A 385 25.70 -0.30 7.56
C GLU A 385 24.67 -0.47 6.42
N TYR A 386 24.79 0.32 5.35
CA TYR A 386 23.87 0.31 4.20
C TYR A 386 24.62 0.37 2.85
N GLU A 387 23.95 -0.03 1.76
CA GLU A 387 24.47 0.08 0.39
C GLU A 387 23.36 0.15 -0.67
N LEU A 388 23.76 0.36 -1.93
CA LEU A 388 22.88 0.33 -3.09
C LEU A 388 22.62 -1.12 -3.55
N MET A 389 21.40 -1.61 -3.32
CA MET A 389 20.91 -2.94 -3.72
C MET A 389 19.87 -2.84 -4.85
N THR A 390 19.73 -3.85 -5.71
CA THR A 390 18.60 -3.91 -6.65
C THR A 390 17.32 -4.29 -5.91
N ILE A 391 16.14 -4.03 -6.50
CA ILE A 391 14.88 -4.54 -5.93
C ILE A 391 14.89 -6.07 -5.88
N SER A 392 15.50 -6.76 -6.86
CA SER A 392 15.65 -8.22 -6.80
C SER A 392 16.49 -8.66 -5.60
N ASP A 393 17.62 -8.01 -5.29
CA ASP A 393 18.43 -8.37 -4.11
C ASP A 393 17.62 -8.19 -2.82
N ILE A 394 16.93 -7.06 -2.67
CA ILE A 394 16.12 -6.76 -1.48
C ILE A 394 14.96 -7.75 -1.33
N ILE A 395 14.28 -8.13 -2.40
CA ILE A 395 13.10 -9.00 -2.36
C ILE A 395 13.48 -10.49 -2.29
N ASN A 396 14.40 -10.93 -3.16
CA ASN A 396 14.74 -12.34 -3.37
C ASN A 396 15.95 -12.83 -2.56
N GLY A 397 16.83 -11.91 -2.14
CA GLY A 397 18.17 -12.20 -1.61
C GLY A 397 19.25 -11.92 -2.66
N SER A 398 20.43 -11.53 -2.22
CA SER A 398 21.57 -11.28 -3.12
C SER A 398 22.18 -12.59 -3.63
N ALA A 399 22.73 -12.58 -4.84
CA ALA A 399 23.28 -13.78 -5.48
C ALA A 399 24.50 -14.39 -4.75
N ASP A 400 25.22 -13.59 -3.95
CA ASP A 400 26.35 -14.00 -3.11
C ASP A 400 25.93 -14.43 -1.68
N GLY A 401 24.64 -14.31 -1.34
CA GLY A 401 24.10 -14.61 0.00
C GLY A 401 24.44 -13.59 1.08
N SER A 402 25.04 -12.43 0.74
CA SER A 402 25.34 -11.36 1.70
C SER A 402 24.09 -10.71 2.30
N PHE A 403 23.01 -10.57 1.52
CA PHE A 403 21.69 -10.13 1.98
C PHE A 403 20.65 -11.25 1.83
N PRO A 404 19.87 -11.59 2.88
CA PRO A 404 18.99 -12.77 2.87
C PRO A 404 17.73 -12.64 2.01
N GLY A 405 17.27 -11.42 1.71
CA GLY A 405 16.02 -11.18 0.99
C GLY A 405 14.76 -11.15 1.87
N LEU A 406 13.84 -10.25 1.59
CA LEU A 406 12.59 -10.11 2.35
C LEU A 406 11.67 -11.33 2.20
N ILE A 407 11.60 -11.97 1.02
CA ILE A 407 10.74 -13.15 0.83
C ILE A 407 11.33 -14.38 1.52
N PRO A 408 12.64 -14.71 1.43
CA PRO A 408 13.24 -15.75 2.27
C PRO A 408 13.08 -15.51 3.78
N LEU A 409 13.14 -14.26 4.25
CA LEU A 409 12.82 -13.92 5.65
C LEU A 409 11.35 -14.22 5.99
N VAL A 410 10.40 -13.84 5.12
CA VAL A 410 8.97 -14.18 5.28
C VAL A 410 8.73 -15.69 5.25
N GLU A 411 9.38 -16.44 4.36
CA GLU A 411 9.29 -17.90 4.29
C GLU A 411 9.87 -18.55 5.55
N SER A 412 10.97 -18.02 6.10
CA SER A 412 11.54 -18.47 7.38
C SER A 412 10.56 -18.23 8.53
N TYR A 413 9.89 -17.06 8.56
CA TYR A 413 8.82 -16.80 9.53
C TYR A 413 7.67 -17.79 9.39
N LEU A 414 7.16 -18.01 8.18
CA LEU A 414 6.08 -18.96 7.89
C LEU A 414 6.44 -20.40 8.28
N ASN A 415 7.70 -20.79 8.18
CA ASN A 415 8.18 -22.11 8.60
C ASN A 415 8.36 -22.21 10.13
N SER A 416 8.44 -21.09 10.85
CA SER A 416 8.54 -21.03 12.32
C SER A 416 7.20 -21.07 13.05
N VAL A 417 6.10 -20.82 12.33
CA VAL A 417 4.71 -20.84 12.85
C VAL A 417 3.94 -22.00 12.22
N ASN A 418 2.96 -22.55 12.95
CA ASN A 418 2.18 -23.69 12.50
C ASN A 418 1.12 -23.27 11.48
N VAL A 419 1.50 -23.17 10.21
CA VAL A 419 0.60 -22.90 9.07
C VAL A 419 0.24 -24.22 8.39
N ASP A 420 -1.03 -24.41 8.06
CA ASP A 420 -1.47 -25.57 7.29
C ASP A 420 -0.94 -25.55 5.85
N VAL A 421 -0.92 -26.71 5.21
CA VAL A 421 -0.31 -26.88 3.87
C VAL A 421 -1.08 -26.10 2.79
N GLU A 422 -2.41 -26.01 2.89
CA GLU A 422 -3.23 -25.32 1.89
C GLU A 422 -2.96 -23.81 1.93
N THR A 423 -3.02 -23.21 3.12
CA THR A 423 -2.63 -21.80 3.34
C THR A 423 -1.18 -21.56 2.92
N ARG A 424 -0.23 -22.46 3.26
CA ARG A 424 1.18 -22.29 2.89
C ARG A 424 1.39 -22.32 1.37
N CYS A 425 0.68 -23.20 0.65
CA CYS A 425 0.69 -23.25 -0.81
C CYS A 425 0.04 -22.00 -1.43
N PHE A 426 -1.08 -21.52 -0.87
CA PHE A 426 -1.73 -20.31 -1.37
C PHE A 426 -0.84 -19.07 -1.19
N LEU A 427 -0.26 -18.88 0.00
CA LEU A 427 0.70 -17.80 0.27
C LEU A 427 1.92 -17.86 -0.66
N ALA A 428 2.39 -19.07 -1.02
CA ALA A 428 3.50 -19.21 -1.97
C ALA A 428 3.16 -18.64 -3.36
N THR A 429 1.90 -18.66 -3.81
CA THR A 429 1.51 -18.05 -5.09
C THR A 429 1.61 -16.52 -5.08
N TYR A 430 1.24 -15.89 -3.95
CA TYR A 430 1.41 -14.44 -3.75
C TYR A 430 2.87 -14.03 -3.65
N LEU A 431 3.69 -14.82 -2.95
CA LEU A 431 5.13 -14.54 -2.84
C LEU A 431 5.82 -14.73 -4.20
N ASP A 432 5.45 -15.75 -4.99
CA ASP A 432 6.00 -16.00 -6.34
C ASP A 432 5.73 -14.85 -7.33
N LEU A 433 4.54 -14.24 -7.30
CA LEU A 433 4.24 -13.01 -8.06
C LEU A 433 5.28 -11.92 -7.76
N ILE A 434 5.54 -11.67 -6.48
CA ILE A 434 6.42 -10.59 -6.01
C ILE A 434 7.88 -10.92 -6.31
N ARG A 435 8.32 -12.18 -6.11
CA ARG A 435 9.65 -12.67 -6.51
C ARG A 435 9.93 -12.39 -7.99
N LYS A 436 8.98 -12.75 -8.85
CA LYS A 436 9.09 -12.65 -10.30
C LYS A 436 8.95 -11.24 -10.84
N ARG A 437 8.19 -10.36 -10.18
CA ARG A 437 8.14 -8.94 -10.54
C ARG A 437 9.44 -8.23 -10.16
N ALA A 438 10.01 -8.55 -9.00
CA ALA A 438 11.26 -7.97 -8.53
C ALA A 438 12.49 -8.33 -9.39
N ASN A 439 12.47 -9.48 -10.09
CA ASN A 439 13.54 -9.90 -11.00
C ASN A 439 13.21 -9.73 -12.50
N GLY A 440 12.07 -9.12 -12.84
CA GLY A 440 11.65 -8.85 -14.22
C GLY A 440 11.10 -10.04 -15.01
N THR A 441 10.91 -11.21 -14.38
CA THR A 441 10.21 -12.36 -15.00
C THR A 441 8.73 -12.05 -15.26
N LEU A 442 8.12 -11.23 -14.40
CA LEU A 442 6.79 -10.63 -14.57
C LEU A 442 6.91 -9.12 -14.67
N TRP A 443 5.99 -8.50 -15.40
CA TRP A 443 5.97 -7.06 -15.60
C TRP A 443 5.30 -6.33 -14.43
N THR A 444 5.66 -5.06 -14.24
CA THR A 444 4.88 -4.09 -13.48
C THR A 444 3.67 -3.63 -14.30
N GLY A 445 2.65 -3.06 -13.64
CA GLY A 445 1.50 -2.47 -14.33
C GLY A 445 1.93 -1.36 -15.30
N ALA A 446 2.88 -0.52 -14.90
CA ALA A 446 3.39 0.57 -15.72
C ALA A 446 4.08 0.07 -16.98
N ARG A 447 4.92 -0.97 -16.87
CA ARG A 447 5.54 -1.60 -18.04
C ARG A 447 4.47 -2.17 -18.97
N TRP A 448 3.50 -2.92 -18.45
CA TRP A 448 2.46 -3.50 -19.30
C TRP A 448 1.63 -2.45 -20.03
N ILE A 449 1.23 -1.37 -19.37
CA ILE A 449 0.51 -0.25 -20.01
C ILE A 449 1.35 0.35 -21.15
N ARG A 450 2.66 0.58 -20.95
CA ARG A 450 3.54 1.10 -22.01
C ARG A 450 3.61 0.18 -23.22
N GLU A 451 3.82 -1.11 -22.98
CA GLU A 451 3.96 -2.11 -24.04
C GLU A 451 2.61 -2.32 -24.77
N TYR A 452 1.48 -2.20 -24.05
CA TYR A 452 0.14 -2.19 -24.64
C TYR A 452 -0.08 -0.98 -25.57
N VAL A 453 0.25 0.24 -25.13
CA VAL A 453 0.20 1.44 -25.97
C VAL A 453 1.15 1.32 -27.17
N ALA A 454 2.40 0.91 -26.95
CA ALA A 454 3.43 0.81 -27.99
C ALA A 454 3.13 -0.24 -29.08
N SER A 455 2.31 -1.24 -28.77
CA SER A 455 1.85 -2.26 -29.72
C SER A 455 0.46 -1.98 -30.33
N HIS A 456 -0.20 -0.89 -29.91
CA HIS A 456 -1.54 -0.54 -30.38
C HIS A 456 -1.50 0.00 -31.82
N PRO A 457 -2.35 -0.48 -32.76
CA PRO A 457 -2.31 -0.05 -34.17
C PRO A 457 -2.49 1.45 -34.40
N ALA A 458 -3.26 2.12 -33.53
CA ALA A 458 -3.49 3.57 -33.58
C ALA A 458 -2.36 4.43 -32.98
N TYR A 459 -1.37 3.83 -32.31
CA TYR A 459 -0.25 4.56 -31.70
C TYR A 459 0.76 4.98 -32.76
N LYS A 460 1.19 6.25 -32.72
CA LYS A 460 2.01 6.88 -33.79
C LYS A 460 3.47 7.07 -33.42
N HIS A 461 3.93 6.48 -32.32
CA HIS A 461 5.26 6.71 -31.74
C HIS A 461 5.52 8.18 -31.37
N ASP A 462 4.46 8.95 -31.09
CA ASP A 462 4.45 10.37 -30.75
C ASP A 462 4.18 10.64 -29.26
N SER A 463 4.21 9.57 -28.44
CA SER A 463 3.81 9.55 -27.03
C SER A 463 2.35 9.91 -26.74
N VAL A 464 1.48 10.05 -27.75
CA VAL A 464 0.06 10.36 -27.56
C VAL A 464 -0.77 9.07 -27.38
N VAL A 465 -1.56 9.02 -26.32
CA VAL A 465 -2.52 7.95 -26.00
C VAL A 465 -3.92 8.44 -26.37
N SER A 466 -4.35 8.20 -27.61
CA SER A 466 -5.67 8.63 -28.14
C SER A 466 -6.87 8.03 -27.38
N GLU A 467 -8.07 8.55 -27.63
CA GLU A 467 -9.32 8.01 -27.10
C GLU A 467 -9.48 6.50 -27.40
N GLU A 468 -9.23 6.09 -28.64
CA GLU A 468 -9.25 4.69 -29.09
C GLU A 468 -8.31 3.81 -28.24
N ILE A 469 -7.04 4.21 -28.09
CA ILE A 469 -6.05 3.49 -27.26
C ILE A 469 -6.51 3.43 -25.80
N CYS A 470 -7.08 4.52 -25.27
CA CYS A 470 -7.56 4.59 -23.90
C CYS A 470 -8.77 3.68 -23.66
N TYR A 471 -9.70 3.62 -24.61
CA TYR A 471 -10.88 2.75 -24.56
C TYR A 471 -10.46 1.28 -24.57
N ASP A 472 -9.63 0.88 -25.53
CA ASP A 472 -9.17 -0.51 -25.65
C ASP A 472 -8.29 -0.93 -24.45
N LEU A 473 -7.46 -0.02 -23.92
CA LEU A 473 -6.72 -0.24 -22.67
C LEU A 473 -7.66 -0.47 -21.47
N VAL A 474 -8.74 0.31 -21.33
CA VAL A 474 -9.71 0.11 -20.24
C VAL A 474 -10.49 -1.20 -20.40
N LYS A 475 -10.89 -1.56 -21.62
CA LYS A 475 -11.51 -2.87 -21.93
C LYS A 475 -10.54 -4.03 -21.64
N ALA A 476 -9.26 -3.87 -21.93
CA ALA A 476 -8.22 -4.85 -21.60
C ALA A 476 -8.04 -5.03 -20.08
N VAL A 477 -8.12 -3.95 -19.30
CA VAL A 477 -8.06 -3.98 -17.83
C VAL A 477 -9.31 -4.61 -17.23
N GLU A 478 -10.50 -4.30 -17.75
CA GLU A 478 -11.76 -4.96 -17.39
C GLU A 478 -11.66 -6.49 -17.62
N GLU A 479 -11.19 -6.91 -18.80
CA GLU A 479 -10.96 -8.33 -19.07
C GLU A 479 -9.94 -8.96 -18.12
N MET A 480 -8.83 -8.26 -17.85
CA MET A 480 -7.76 -8.73 -16.95
C MET A 480 -8.29 -8.99 -15.54
N SER A 481 -9.17 -8.11 -15.03
CA SER A 481 -9.78 -8.22 -13.69
C SER A 481 -10.59 -9.52 -13.51
N VAL A 482 -11.08 -10.10 -14.60
CA VAL A 482 -11.88 -11.34 -14.60
C VAL A 482 -11.06 -12.57 -14.98
N LYS A 483 -10.19 -12.46 -16.01
CA LYS A 483 -9.49 -13.60 -16.60
C LYS A 483 -8.10 -13.84 -16.02
N GLU A 484 -7.45 -12.86 -15.40
CA GLU A 484 -6.15 -12.98 -14.71
C GLU A 484 -5.04 -13.67 -15.56
N GLY A 485 -4.96 -13.32 -16.85
CA GLY A 485 -4.01 -13.90 -17.81
C GLY A 485 -4.17 -15.41 -18.07
N LYS A 486 -5.26 -16.04 -17.59
CA LYS A 486 -5.49 -17.49 -17.75
C LYS A 486 -5.67 -17.83 -19.23
N HIS A 487 -5.14 -18.98 -19.64
CA HIS A 487 -5.20 -19.48 -21.02
C HIS A 487 -4.63 -18.52 -22.09
N GLY A 488 -3.73 -17.60 -21.72
CA GLY A 488 -3.16 -16.61 -22.65
C GLY A 488 -4.08 -15.41 -22.93
N SER A 489 -5.09 -15.20 -22.09
CA SER A 489 -5.82 -13.92 -22.05
C SER A 489 -4.91 -12.77 -21.60
N VAL A 490 -5.41 -11.54 -21.75
CA VAL A 490 -4.68 -10.30 -21.46
C VAL A 490 -4.13 -10.25 -20.03
N GLY A 491 -2.93 -9.68 -19.88
CA GLY A 491 -2.24 -9.53 -18.60
C GLY A 491 -1.48 -10.76 -18.11
N TRP A 492 -1.27 -11.78 -18.96
CA TRP A 492 -0.45 -12.93 -18.60
C TRP A 492 1.00 -12.53 -18.28
N GLU A 493 1.49 -11.41 -18.83
CA GLU A 493 2.80 -10.82 -18.55
C GLU A 493 2.96 -10.32 -17.10
N LEU A 494 1.88 -9.88 -16.45
CA LEU A 494 1.92 -9.41 -15.05
C LEU A 494 1.76 -10.56 -14.04
N LEU A 495 1.09 -11.65 -14.44
CA LEU A 495 0.51 -12.64 -13.52
C LEU A 495 1.01 -14.09 -13.69
N ARG A 496 1.48 -14.47 -14.89
CA ARG A 496 1.80 -15.87 -15.23
C ARG A 496 3.20 -16.03 -15.81
N GLY A 497 3.62 -15.09 -16.65
CA GLY A 497 4.85 -15.17 -17.44
C GLY A 497 4.65 -16.06 -18.67
N LYS A 498 5.66 -16.11 -19.56
CA LYS A 498 5.59 -17.02 -20.72
C LYS A 498 5.49 -18.45 -20.22
N ASN A 499 4.68 -19.28 -20.87
CA ASN A 499 4.55 -20.72 -20.57
C ASN A 499 5.86 -21.48 -20.85
N THR A 500 6.87 -21.28 -20.01
CA THR A 500 7.97 -22.23 -19.85
C THR A 500 7.38 -23.47 -19.21
N LYS A 501 7.53 -24.62 -19.88
CA LYS A 501 7.03 -25.92 -19.39
C LYS A 501 7.48 -26.11 -17.94
N SER A 502 6.54 -26.46 -17.06
CA SER A 502 6.73 -26.47 -15.61
C SER A 502 8.02 -27.20 -15.19
N SER A 503 9.03 -26.43 -14.78
CA SER A 503 10.06 -26.94 -13.88
C SER A 503 9.38 -27.20 -12.54
N THR A 504 9.37 -28.45 -12.09
CA THR A 504 8.93 -28.82 -10.74
C THR A 504 9.62 -27.94 -9.70
N PRO A 505 8.90 -27.36 -8.73
CA PRO A 505 9.50 -26.51 -7.71
C PRO A 505 10.57 -27.27 -6.90
N THR A 506 11.82 -26.81 -6.96
CA THR A 506 12.97 -27.40 -6.27
C THR A 506 13.01 -27.00 -4.79
N TRP A 507 11.99 -27.38 -4.02
CA TRP A 507 11.88 -27.07 -2.59
C TRP A 507 12.76 -27.95 -1.66
N PHE A 508 13.64 -28.80 -2.20
CA PHE A 508 14.39 -29.81 -1.43
C PHE A 508 15.91 -29.89 -1.72
N THR A 509 16.55 -28.79 -2.16
CA THR A 509 18.03 -28.73 -2.25
C THR A 509 18.62 -27.38 -1.90
N THR A 510 18.58 -27.00 -0.63
CA THR A 510 19.54 -26.03 -0.06
C THR A 510 20.08 -26.60 1.25
N PRO A 511 21.32 -27.15 1.28
CA PRO A 511 21.93 -27.57 2.53
C PRO A 511 22.23 -26.34 3.38
N LEU A 512 21.72 -26.31 4.61
CA LEU A 512 22.21 -25.40 5.63
C LEU A 512 23.65 -25.80 5.98
N ILE A 513 24.64 -25.12 5.39
CA ILE A 513 26.03 -25.23 5.82
C ILE A 513 26.16 -24.52 7.16
N PHE A 514 25.94 -25.26 8.25
CA PHE A 514 26.53 -24.92 9.53
C PHE A 514 28.00 -25.37 9.50
N ASP A 515 28.90 -24.41 9.54
CA ASP A 515 30.34 -24.66 9.69
C ASP A 515 30.63 -25.18 11.10
N LEU A 516 30.49 -26.51 11.27
CA LEU A 516 30.85 -27.25 12.47
C LEU A 516 32.26 -27.84 12.33
N ASN A 517 33.26 -26.97 12.30
CA ASN A 517 34.65 -27.38 12.48
C ASN A 517 34.88 -27.82 13.94
N GLY A 518 34.97 -29.14 14.15
CA GLY A 518 35.12 -29.76 15.47
C GLY A 518 35.28 -31.28 15.35
N ALA A 519 36.36 -31.73 14.73
CA ALA A 519 36.57 -33.14 14.39
C ALA A 519 36.71 -34.06 15.61
N HIS A 520 36.03 -35.20 15.59
CA HIS A 520 36.61 -36.46 16.07
C HIS A 520 36.17 -37.65 15.21
N THR A 521 37.13 -38.55 14.98
CA THR A 521 37.14 -39.62 13.99
C THR A 521 36.35 -40.86 14.37
N ALA A 522 35.62 -41.45 13.42
CA ALA A 522 35.53 -42.90 13.24
C ALA A 522 35.27 -43.25 11.77
N ALA A 523 36.18 -44.02 11.16
CA ALA A 523 35.88 -44.79 9.93
C ALA A 523 34.98 -46.00 10.31
N ILE A 524 34.25 -46.68 9.42
CA ILE A 524 34.74 -47.49 8.28
C ILE A 524 33.55 -47.80 7.34
N LEU A 525 33.73 -47.48 6.04
CA LEU A 525 33.36 -48.17 4.78
C LEU A 525 32.01 -48.93 4.58
N PRO A 526 31.59 -49.16 3.31
CA PRO A 526 30.17 -49.14 2.93
C PRO A 526 29.59 -50.51 2.54
N ASN A 527 28.30 -50.54 2.22
CA ASN A 527 27.80 -51.46 1.19
C ASN A 527 26.69 -50.82 0.33
N SER A 528 26.91 -50.87 -0.99
CA SER A 528 25.95 -50.60 -2.06
C SER A 528 24.82 -51.64 -2.09
N TYR A 529 23.63 -51.28 -2.54
CA TYR A 529 22.85 -52.05 -3.54
C TYR A 529 21.73 -51.20 -4.15
N THR A 530 21.64 -51.19 -5.48
CA THR A 530 20.54 -50.62 -6.27
C THR A 530 19.71 -51.71 -6.94
N PHE A 531 18.46 -51.34 -7.27
CA PHE A 531 17.41 -52.02 -8.05
C PHE A 531 16.55 -53.04 -7.26
N THR A 532 15.23 -53.19 -7.49
CA THR A 532 14.47 -53.08 -8.75
C THR A 532 12.97 -52.74 -8.54
N SER A 533 12.29 -52.46 -9.65
CA SER A 533 10.85 -52.27 -9.90
C SER A 533 9.80 -53.12 -9.15
N GLY A 534 8.69 -52.46 -8.78
CA GLY A 534 7.35 -52.79 -9.30
C GLY A 534 6.40 -53.70 -8.49
N SER A 535 5.23 -53.17 -8.10
CA SER A 535 3.96 -53.90 -8.02
C SER A 535 2.76 -52.96 -7.91
N GLN A 536 1.61 -53.37 -8.48
CA GLN A 536 0.31 -52.71 -8.32
C GLN A 536 -0.38 -53.19 -7.04
N ILE A 537 -1.03 -52.29 -6.28
CA ILE A 537 -2.14 -52.67 -5.38
C ILE A 537 -3.29 -51.64 -5.51
N ARG A 538 -4.52 -52.15 -5.58
CA ARG A 538 -5.79 -51.40 -5.66
C ARG A 538 -6.34 -51.04 -4.25
N SER A 539 -7.44 -50.28 -4.25
CA SER A 539 -8.36 -50.03 -3.13
C SER A 539 -7.93 -48.86 -2.21
N SER A 540 -8.83 -48.13 -1.53
CA SER A 540 -10.30 -48.27 -1.39
C SER A 540 -11.00 -46.91 -1.42
N ILE A 541 -12.17 -46.82 -2.05
CA ILE A 541 -13.13 -45.74 -1.75
C ILE A 541 -13.85 -46.15 -0.47
N SER A 542 -13.79 -45.31 0.57
CA SER A 542 -14.63 -45.46 1.76
C SER A 542 -15.44 -44.18 1.97
N SER A 543 -16.76 -44.34 1.98
CA SER A 543 -17.74 -43.30 2.23
C SER A 543 -17.80 -42.94 3.72
N CYS A 544 -17.57 -41.69 4.07
CA CYS A 544 -17.92 -41.14 5.39
C CYS A 544 -19.03 -40.12 5.28
N THR A 545 -20.27 -40.57 5.47
CA THR A 545 -21.41 -39.71 5.78
C THR A 545 -21.19 -39.06 7.14
N PHE A 546 -21.26 -37.73 7.23
CA PHE A 546 -21.31 -37.02 8.52
C PHE A 546 -22.64 -36.29 8.70
N ALA A 547 -23.20 -36.42 9.89
CA ALA A 547 -24.52 -35.93 10.24
C ALA A 547 -24.55 -34.42 10.45
N ILE A 548 -25.60 -33.76 9.95
CA ILE A 548 -25.87 -32.35 10.23
C ILE A 548 -26.53 -32.25 11.62
N CYS A 549 -25.79 -31.76 12.61
CA CYS A 549 -26.36 -31.39 13.90
C CYS A 549 -26.89 -29.95 13.83
N SER A 550 -28.21 -29.80 13.81
CA SER A 550 -28.90 -28.50 13.69
C SER A 550 -29.07 -27.81 15.05
N THR A 551 -28.51 -26.61 15.22
CA THR A 551 -28.71 -25.75 16.39
C THR A 551 -29.58 -24.52 16.11
N LYS A 552 -30.88 -24.70 16.30
CA LYS A 552 -31.89 -23.72 16.79
C LYS A 552 -31.84 -22.28 16.25
N THR A 553 -32.69 -22.00 15.27
CA THR A 553 -33.30 -20.67 15.07
C THR A 553 -34.48 -20.47 16.06
N PRO A 554 -34.75 -19.26 16.58
CA PRO A 554 -35.91 -19.01 17.44
C PRO A 554 -37.23 -18.95 16.64
N ILE A 555 -38.28 -19.56 17.20
CA ILE A 555 -39.64 -19.53 16.66
C ILE A 555 -40.35 -18.28 17.19
N VAL A 556 -40.82 -17.40 16.29
CA VAL A 556 -41.77 -16.33 16.64
C VAL A 556 -43.19 -16.83 16.39
N GLN A 557 -43.97 -17.02 17.46
CA GLN A 557 -45.37 -17.41 17.37
C GLN A 557 -46.25 -16.26 16.86
N LYS A 558 -47.07 -16.52 15.82
CA LYS A 558 -48.25 -15.70 15.52
C LYS A 558 -49.43 -16.14 16.40
N ARG A 559 -50.12 -15.18 17.03
CA ARG A 559 -51.49 -15.34 17.53
C ARG A 559 -52.44 -14.47 16.69
N GLY A 560 -53.63 -14.98 16.39
CA GLY A 560 -54.79 -14.13 16.08
C GLY A 560 -55.40 -13.56 17.40
N THR A 561 -56.52 -12.85 17.42
CA THR A 561 -57.56 -12.65 16.38
C THR A 561 -58.52 -11.52 16.83
N ILE A 562 -59.28 -10.94 15.86
CA ILE A 562 -60.63 -10.30 15.96
C ILE A 562 -60.74 -8.76 16.09
N GLY A 563 -61.51 -8.13 15.18
CA GLY A 563 -62.65 -7.28 15.58
C GLY A 563 -62.85 -5.86 15.00
N GLY A 564 -63.65 -5.72 13.92
CA GLY A 564 -64.43 -4.50 13.55
C GLY A 564 -63.68 -3.26 13.01
N GLY A 565 -64.26 -2.37 12.17
CA GLY A 565 -65.55 -2.37 11.48
C GLY A 565 -65.85 -1.00 10.82
N GLY A 566 -66.48 -1.00 9.64
CA GLY A 566 -66.99 0.20 8.93
C GLY A 566 -66.01 0.89 7.94
N GLN A 567 -66.38 1.47 6.78
CA GLN A 567 -67.38 1.27 5.71
C GLN A 567 -67.32 2.53 4.81
N SER A 568 -67.47 2.34 3.48
CA SER A 568 -67.41 3.32 2.35
C SER A 568 -66.03 3.73 1.79
N ASP A 569 -65.83 4.02 0.48
CA ASP A 569 -66.52 3.50 -0.73
C ASP A 569 -65.73 3.67 -2.07
N ILE A 570 -65.82 2.64 -2.92
CA ILE A 570 -66.14 2.56 -4.38
C ILE A 570 -65.84 3.80 -5.31
N PRO A 571 -65.28 3.67 -6.56
CA PRO A 571 -64.20 2.82 -7.13
C PRO A 571 -63.34 3.63 -8.18
N PRO A 572 -62.93 3.13 -9.38
CA PRO A 572 -61.95 2.07 -9.74
C PRO A 572 -60.78 2.57 -10.63
N ALA A 573 -59.68 1.79 -10.75
CA ALA A 573 -59.06 1.47 -12.04
C ALA A 573 -58.01 0.34 -11.93
N ARG A 574 -58.18 -0.71 -12.75
CA ARG A 574 -57.32 -1.89 -12.86
C ARG A 574 -55.85 -1.58 -13.16
N MET A 575 -54.95 -2.35 -12.55
CA MET A 575 -53.77 -2.87 -13.26
C MET A 575 -53.68 -4.39 -13.04
N GLN A 576 -53.64 -5.17 -14.11
CA GLN A 576 -53.62 -6.63 -14.05
C GLN A 576 -52.18 -7.13 -13.85
N TYR A 577 -51.94 -7.88 -12.77
CA TYR A 577 -50.75 -8.72 -12.67
C TYR A 577 -50.99 -10.04 -13.41
N PHE A 578 -50.18 -10.32 -14.43
CA PHE A 578 -50.03 -11.66 -14.97
C PHE A 578 -49.00 -12.43 -14.14
N SER A 579 -49.44 -13.46 -13.44
CA SER A 579 -48.57 -14.45 -12.80
C SER A 579 -48.13 -15.49 -13.83
N LYS A 580 -46.82 -15.74 -13.95
CA LYS A 580 -46.30 -17.00 -14.48
C LYS A 580 -45.13 -17.52 -13.65
N SER A 581 -45.33 -18.75 -13.17
CA SER A 581 -44.35 -19.79 -12.81
C SER A 581 -42.93 -19.37 -12.41
N ALA A 582 -42.60 -19.59 -11.15
CA ALA A 582 -41.24 -19.95 -10.77
C ALA A 582 -40.96 -21.39 -11.26
N ASP A 583 -40.00 -21.54 -12.17
CA ASP A 583 -39.23 -22.75 -12.46
C ASP A 583 -38.23 -22.37 -13.57
N ASP A 584 -37.08 -21.80 -13.19
CA ASP A 584 -35.83 -21.69 -13.99
C ASP A 584 -34.78 -20.80 -13.27
N PHE A 585 -34.30 -21.19 -12.08
CA PHE A 585 -33.06 -20.63 -11.51
C PHE A 585 -32.41 -21.60 -10.52
N ALA A 586 -31.83 -22.68 -11.05
CA ALA A 586 -31.03 -23.63 -10.29
C ALA A 586 -29.73 -23.97 -11.02
N PHE A 587 -28.79 -23.01 -11.11
CA PHE A 587 -27.34 -23.27 -11.18
C PHE A 587 -26.55 -21.96 -10.92
N ASN A 588 -25.33 -22.09 -10.37
CA ASN A 588 -24.37 -21.01 -10.05
C ASN A 588 -24.76 -19.97 -8.99
N ALA A 589 -24.73 -20.39 -7.72
CA ALA A 589 -24.48 -19.52 -6.58
C ALA A 589 -23.15 -19.89 -5.87
N ALA A 590 -22.03 -19.79 -6.60
CA ALA A 590 -20.70 -19.89 -6.01
C ALA A 590 -20.31 -18.53 -5.40
N ARG A 591 -20.12 -18.49 -4.08
CA ARG A 591 -19.81 -17.27 -3.32
C ARG A 591 -18.51 -16.62 -3.82
N LYS A 592 -18.59 -15.36 -4.26
CA LYS A 592 -17.45 -14.44 -4.36
C LYS A 592 -17.59 -13.34 -3.30
N PRO A 593 -16.58 -13.07 -2.46
CA PRO A 593 -16.51 -11.79 -1.77
C PRO A 593 -16.11 -10.73 -2.80
N CYS A 594 -16.95 -9.71 -3.01
CA CYS A 594 -16.63 -8.61 -3.91
C CYS A 594 -15.76 -7.60 -3.16
N MET A 595 -14.48 -7.49 -3.53
CA MET A 595 -13.58 -6.50 -2.93
C MET A 595 -13.92 -5.12 -3.52
N THR A 596 -14.57 -4.27 -2.74
CA THR A 596 -14.90 -2.91 -3.21
C THR A 596 -13.72 -1.99 -2.93
N VAL A 597 -13.07 -1.51 -3.98
CA VAL A 597 -11.93 -0.61 -3.86
C VAL A 597 -12.42 0.80 -3.49
N MET A 598 -12.03 1.28 -2.31
CA MET A 598 -12.23 2.68 -1.95
C MET A 598 -11.23 3.56 -2.70
N MET A 599 -11.75 4.59 -3.39
CA MET A 599 -11.00 5.83 -3.63
C MET A 599 -10.40 6.33 -2.30
N ALA A 600 -9.18 6.85 -2.33
CA ALA A 600 -8.45 7.26 -1.13
C ALA A 600 -8.94 8.59 -0.53
N SER A 601 -10.20 8.67 -0.12
CA SER A 601 -10.65 9.69 0.82
C SER A 601 -10.35 9.23 2.24
N SER A 602 -9.43 9.92 2.93
CA SER A 602 -9.35 9.82 4.39
C SER A 602 -10.52 10.60 5.00
N SER A 603 -11.71 9.99 5.02
CA SER A 603 -12.79 10.41 5.90
C SER A 603 -12.31 10.28 7.35
N GLY A 604 -12.35 11.39 8.09
CA GLY A 604 -12.31 11.31 9.54
C GLY A 604 -13.52 10.53 10.00
N ASP A 605 -13.31 9.60 10.93
CA ASP A 605 -14.34 8.68 11.42
C ASP A 605 -15.13 9.35 12.57
N GLY A 606 -15.58 10.59 12.34
CA GLY A 606 -16.43 11.38 13.23
C GLY A 606 -17.89 11.16 12.85
N GLY A 607 -18.68 10.61 13.78
CA GLY A 607 -20.08 10.24 13.53
C GLY A 607 -21.02 11.01 14.44
N GLU A 608 -21.87 11.86 13.86
CA GLU A 608 -23.01 12.44 14.57
C GLU A 608 -24.34 12.18 13.85
N HIS A 609 -25.35 11.89 14.66
CA HIS A 609 -26.74 11.68 14.22
C HIS A 609 -27.46 13.03 14.13
N ILE A 610 -27.99 13.36 12.95
CA ILE A 610 -29.06 14.36 12.81
C ILE A 610 -30.26 13.71 12.14
N GLY A 611 -31.41 13.72 12.82
CA GLY A 611 -32.64 13.10 12.34
C GLY A 611 -33.45 14.04 11.46
N VAL A 612 -33.77 13.61 10.24
CA VAL A 612 -34.82 14.22 9.40
C VAL A 612 -35.76 13.12 8.90
N MET A 613 -37.06 13.25 9.19
CA MET A 613 -38.07 12.34 8.64
C MET A 613 -38.42 12.71 7.20
N GLY A 614 -38.42 11.73 6.29
CA GLY A 614 -39.42 11.72 5.20
C GLY A 614 -38.97 11.37 3.77
N ARG A 615 -38.87 10.05 3.49
CA ARG A 615 -38.93 9.40 2.15
C ARG A 615 -37.80 9.75 1.14
N GLY A 616 -37.15 8.81 0.46
CA GLY A 616 -37.27 7.36 0.51
C GLY A 616 -36.78 6.66 -0.78
N SER A 617 -35.51 6.28 -0.83
CA SER A 617 -34.94 5.30 -1.77
C SER A 617 -33.67 4.75 -1.14
N GLY A 618 -33.63 3.45 -0.83
CA GLY A 618 -32.55 2.88 -0.03
C GLY A 618 -31.47 2.24 -0.89
N ASP A 619 -30.22 2.66 -0.67
CA ASP A 619 -29.02 1.90 -0.98
C ASP A 619 -28.13 1.88 0.27
N ASN A 620 -28.05 0.72 0.94
CA ASN A 620 -27.17 0.54 2.10
C ASN A 620 -25.74 0.32 1.62
N ILE A 621 -24.93 1.38 1.61
CA ILE A 621 -23.49 1.27 1.36
C ILE A 621 -22.83 0.62 2.59
N VAL A 622 -22.40 -0.64 2.44
CA VAL A 622 -21.67 -1.36 3.48
C VAL A 622 -20.19 -0.98 3.42
N HIS A 623 -19.71 -0.25 4.44
CA HIS A 623 -18.27 0.01 4.61
C HIS A 623 -17.53 -1.29 4.95
N HIS A 624 -16.82 -1.86 3.99
CA HIS A 624 -15.91 -2.98 4.20
C HIS A 624 -14.46 -2.53 4.37
N THR A 625 -14.13 -2.04 5.55
CA THR A 625 -12.72 -1.94 6.00
C THR A 625 -12.21 -3.34 6.31
N LEU A 626 -11.20 -3.82 5.58
CA LEU A 626 -10.53 -5.09 5.92
C LEU A 626 -9.60 -4.90 7.14
N GLN A 627 -10.18 -4.75 8.32
CA GLN A 627 -9.42 -4.79 9.58
C GLN A 627 -8.91 -6.22 9.84
N ILE A 628 -7.64 -6.47 9.56
CA ILE A 628 -6.97 -7.71 9.97
C ILE A 628 -6.68 -7.61 11.48
N ARG A 629 -7.62 -8.02 12.33
CA ARG A 629 -7.39 -8.14 13.79
C ARG A 629 -6.30 -9.18 14.06
N LEU A 630 -5.19 -8.72 14.61
CA LEU A 630 -4.01 -9.55 14.92
C LEU A 630 -4.20 -10.35 16.21
N ASN A 631 -5.02 -11.41 16.18
CA ASN A 631 -5.13 -12.35 17.30
C ASN A 631 -3.82 -13.14 17.49
N ASN A 632 -3.02 -12.76 18.49
CA ASN A 632 -1.87 -13.55 18.92
C ASN A 632 -2.37 -14.76 19.74
N GLY A 633 -2.37 -15.95 19.13
CA GLY A 633 -2.71 -17.19 19.82
C GLY A 633 -1.63 -17.60 20.83
N TYR A 634 -1.77 -17.18 22.08
CA TYR A 634 -1.02 -17.75 23.19
C TYR A 634 -1.77 -18.95 23.77
N MET A 635 -1.20 -20.14 23.63
CA MET A 635 -1.63 -21.30 24.42
C MET A 635 -1.33 -21.03 25.91
N THR A 636 -2.36 -20.84 26.70
CA THR A 636 -2.29 -21.05 28.15
C THR A 636 -1.98 -22.52 28.41
N ARG A 637 -0.87 -22.82 29.08
CA ARG A 637 -0.61 -24.18 29.58
C ARG A 637 -1.68 -24.54 30.61
N GLY A 638 -2.36 -25.67 30.39
CA GLY A 638 -2.96 -26.47 31.45
C GLY A 638 -1.92 -27.43 32.03
#